data_AF-A0A943UZ68-F1
#
_entry.id   AF-A0A943UZ68-F1
#
_cell.length_a   1.000
_cell.length_b   1.000
_cell.length_c   1.000
_cell.angle_alpha   90.00
_cell.angle_beta   90.00
_cell.angle_gamma   90.00
#
_symmetry.space_group_name_H-M   'P 1'
#
loop_
_entity.id
_entity.type
_entity.pdbx_description
1 polymer ?
#
loop_
_entity_poly.entity_id
_entity_poly.type
_entity_poly.pdbx_seq_one_letter_code
_entity_poly.pdbx_strand_id
1 'polypeptide(L)'
;MAKRIHDQEYNKGEWAELYVFLRLLGTGVLHAADSGLNRKADSFLDVAKIARRAPDGDGALEYIVHPDSRTVEVRRESAVAADARRERAGLDGTGSQDACSCSDCDREERTPSSAFVSMEACEHVARVLFAHLASHEKGAKTMHAPAEVCDFAEGIGVANPKAQSVANRRDAFGGKADIVIETRDGRNGLTNRMGFSVKSQFASPATLFNASPSAPLLYWVAHCDDASMDEFNALRDARGNRGWFACCQPFFAAHGLRVSFARARNAGSFERNLLFVREGMLEIIAACVRERFIRGAASDDVADVTALVAEQNPMRYPPAIAAAIYEKAMKDFLYAAFSGMSATKPWDGVEQVNGGYIVVKPDGDVLCYHANDREEFREYLFRNTAFEYVSAKKYGWSFIEKSDGEYLLPVNFSIRFKR
;
A
#
# COMPACT_ATOMS: atom_id res chain seq x y z
N MET A 1 -0.59 -29.26 -12.22
CA MET A 1 -0.78 -28.39 -13.40
C MET A 1 -1.12 -27.00 -12.89
N ALA A 2 -0.43 -25.95 -13.32
CA ALA A 2 -0.82 -24.58 -12.98
C ALA A 2 -2.22 -24.30 -13.58
N LYS A 3 -3.09 -23.59 -12.86
CA LYS A 3 -4.40 -23.18 -13.40
C LYS A 3 -4.17 -22.24 -14.59
N ARG A 4 -4.94 -22.41 -15.67
CA ARG A 4 -4.95 -21.45 -16.80
C ARG A 4 -5.49 -20.11 -16.32
N ILE A 5 -5.11 -19.01 -16.97
CA ILE A 5 -5.57 -17.67 -16.56
C ILE A 5 -7.08 -17.50 -16.79
N HIS A 6 -7.63 -18.21 -17.77
CA HIS A 6 -9.07 -18.24 -18.07
C HIS A 6 -9.92 -18.74 -16.90
N ASP A 7 -9.42 -19.72 -16.15
CA ASP A 7 -10.15 -20.38 -15.07
C ASP A 7 -9.96 -19.66 -13.72
N GLN A 8 -9.28 -18.52 -13.72
CA GLN A 8 -8.97 -17.77 -12.50
C GLN A 8 -9.91 -16.58 -12.35
N GLU A 9 -10.43 -16.43 -11.13
CA GLU A 9 -11.18 -15.26 -10.72
C GLU A 9 -10.35 -14.43 -9.72
N TYR A 10 -10.32 -13.12 -9.96
CA TYR A 10 -9.61 -12.17 -9.10
C TYR A 10 -10.47 -10.95 -8.82
N ASN A 11 -10.15 -10.23 -7.74
CA ASN A 11 -10.80 -8.95 -7.47
C ASN A 11 -10.25 -7.83 -8.39
N LYS A 12 -10.97 -6.72 -8.50
CA LYS A 12 -10.56 -5.59 -9.38
C LYS A 12 -9.16 -5.04 -9.09
N GLY A 13 -8.72 -5.06 -7.83
CA GLY A 13 -7.38 -4.60 -7.46
C GLY A 13 -6.27 -5.55 -7.94
N GLU A 14 -6.53 -6.86 -7.91
CA GLU A 14 -5.59 -7.87 -8.42
C GLU A 14 -5.50 -7.85 -9.96
N TRP A 15 -6.62 -7.64 -10.65
CA TRP A 15 -6.60 -7.40 -12.10
C TRP A 15 -5.93 -6.07 -12.49
N ALA A 16 -5.93 -5.07 -11.60
CA ALA A 16 -5.27 -3.79 -11.85
C ALA A 16 -3.74 -3.94 -11.99
N GLU A 17 -3.12 -4.92 -11.34
CA GLU A 17 -1.70 -5.23 -11.53
C GLU A 17 -1.40 -5.69 -12.96
N LEU A 18 -2.24 -6.58 -13.52
CA LEU A 18 -2.12 -7.01 -14.91
C LEU A 18 -2.41 -5.86 -15.88
N TYR A 19 -3.40 -5.04 -15.57
CA TYR A 19 -3.71 -3.85 -16.36
C TYR A 19 -2.51 -2.88 -16.44
N VAL A 20 -1.91 -2.52 -15.29
CA VAL A 20 -0.73 -1.65 -15.25
C VAL A 20 0.41 -2.27 -16.05
N PHE A 21 0.66 -3.57 -15.89
CA PHE A 21 1.68 -4.28 -16.65
C PHE A 21 1.48 -4.14 -18.17
N LEU A 22 0.29 -4.48 -18.67
CA LEU A 22 -0.02 -4.37 -20.11
C LEU A 22 0.02 -2.92 -20.61
N ARG A 23 -0.49 -1.98 -19.80
CA ARG A 23 -0.50 -0.55 -20.14
C ARG A 23 0.92 -0.03 -20.30
N LEU A 24 1.82 -0.35 -19.37
CA LEU A 24 3.22 0.10 -19.42
C LEU A 24 4.02 -0.52 -20.57
N LEU A 25 3.72 -1.78 -20.93
CA LEU A 25 4.28 -2.38 -22.14
C LEU A 25 3.79 -1.68 -23.41
N GLY A 26 2.54 -1.22 -23.43
CA GLY A 26 1.97 -0.52 -24.58
C GLY A 26 2.40 0.95 -24.70
N THR A 27 2.57 1.66 -23.59
CA THR A 27 2.97 3.08 -23.60
C THR A 27 4.48 3.26 -23.61
N GLY A 28 5.24 2.36 -22.99
CA GLY A 28 6.68 2.50 -22.78
C GLY A 28 7.09 3.62 -21.81
N VAL A 29 6.12 4.29 -21.18
CA VAL A 29 6.34 5.45 -20.32
C VAL A 29 5.41 5.39 -19.12
N LEU A 30 5.92 5.76 -17.95
CA LEU A 30 5.17 5.94 -16.70
C LEU A 30 5.27 7.41 -16.25
N HIS A 31 4.16 8.14 -16.30
CA HIS A 31 4.13 9.57 -15.93
C HIS A 31 4.04 9.77 -14.42
N ALA A 32 4.68 10.81 -13.91
CA ALA A 32 4.56 11.21 -12.52
C ALA A 32 3.26 11.99 -12.26
N ALA A 33 2.75 11.90 -11.02
CA ALA A 33 1.61 12.65 -10.53
C ALA A 33 2.04 13.80 -9.60
N ASP A 34 1.30 14.91 -9.61
CA ASP A 34 1.35 15.94 -8.56
C ASP A 34 0.48 15.54 -7.35
N SER A 35 0.48 16.35 -6.28
CA SER A 35 -0.32 16.08 -5.06
C SER A 35 -1.84 15.95 -5.29
N GLY A 36 -2.36 16.44 -6.42
CA GLY A 36 -3.75 16.35 -6.83
C GLY A 36 -4.05 15.15 -7.74
N LEU A 37 -3.08 14.25 -7.94
CA LEU A 37 -3.16 13.13 -8.88
C LEU A 37 -3.33 13.59 -10.35
N ASN A 38 -2.78 14.75 -10.69
CA ASN A 38 -2.71 15.22 -12.06
C ASN A 38 -1.37 14.83 -12.69
N ARG A 39 -1.39 14.56 -14.00
CA ARG A 39 -0.19 14.23 -14.76
C ARG A 39 0.77 15.42 -14.79
N LYS A 40 2.03 15.20 -14.40
CA LYS A 40 3.12 16.16 -14.63
C LYS A 40 3.62 16.00 -16.07
N ALA A 41 3.50 17.05 -16.88
CA ALA A 41 3.86 16.98 -18.30
C ALA A 41 5.34 16.62 -18.52
N ASP A 42 6.24 17.19 -17.70
CA ASP A 42 7.69 17.09 -17.89
C ASP A 42 8.37 16.09 -16.94
N SER A 43 7.58 15.21 -16.30
CA SER A 43 8.11 14.22 -15.35
C SER A 43 7.54 12.85 -15.64
N PHE A 44 8.39 11.98 -16.19
CA PHE A 44 8.05 10.61 -16.53
C PHE A 44 9.29 9.72 -16.47
N LEU A 45 9.05 8.42 -16.43
CA LEU A 45 10.06 7.37 -16.46
C LEU A 45 9.91 6.58 -17.76
N ASP A 46 10.98 6.46 -18.54
CA ASP A 46 11.00 5.57 -19.68
C ASP A 46 11.08 4.13 -19.20
N VAL A 47 10.07 3.33 -19.53
CA VAL A 47 9.99 1.91 -19.17
C VAL A 47 10.89 1.15 -20.12
N ALA A 48 12.07 0.73 -19.65
CA ALA A 48 12.99 -0.06 -20.45
C ALA A 48 12.63 -1.55 -20.39
N LYS A 49 12.29 -2.04 -19.19
CA LYS A 49 11.99 -3.47 -18.98
C LYS A 49 11.09 -3.70 -17.78
N ILE A 50 10.22 -4.70 -17.87
CA ILE A 50 9.47 -5.23 -16.72
C ILE A 50 9.84 -6.70 -16.53
N ALA A 51 9.99 -7.16 -15.29
CA ALA A 51 10.38 -8.54 -15.00
C ALA A 51 9.32 -9.26 -14.15
N ARG A 52 8.81 -10.41 -14.62
CA ARG A 52 7.83 -11.26 -13.92
C ARG A 52 8.40 -12.66 -13.67
N ARG A 53 7.86 -13.39 -12.69
CA ARG A 53 8.21 -14.80 -12.47
C ARG A 53 7.74 -15.63 -13.67
N ALA A 54 8.57 -16.57 -14.13
CA ALA A 54 8.17 -17.50 -15.19
C ALA A 54 7.03 -18.44 -14.71
N PRO A 55 6.11 -18.87 -15.60
CA PRO A 55 4.97 -19.72 -15.24
C PRO A 55 5.32 -21.08 -14.62
N ASP A 56 6.42 -21.68 -15.07
CA ASP A 56 6.96 -22.94 -14.54
C ASP A 56 7.63 -22.77 -13.16
N GLY A 57 7.80 -21.53 -12.71
CA GLY A 57 8.34 -21.19 -11.41
C GLY A 57 9.86 -21.02 -11.37
N ASP A 58 10.56 -21.36 -12.45
CA ASP A 58 12.02 -21.35 -12.54
C ASP A 58 12.54 -20.10 -13.26
N GLY A 59 13.13 -19.17 -12.52
CA GLY A 59 13.66 -17.92 -13.09
C GLY A 59 12.60 -16.86 -13.39
N ALA A 60 12.92 -15.94 -14.30
CA ALA A 60 12.07 -14.81 -14.65
C ALA A 60 11.89 -14.67 -16.17
N LEU A 61 10.77 -14.08 -16.57
CA LEU A 61 10.56 -13.52 -17.90
C LEU A 61 10.85 -12.02 -17.85
N GLU A 62 11.63 -11.56 -18.82
CA GLU A 62 11.94 -10.16 -19.07
C GLU A 62 11.14 -9.68 -20.27
N TYR A 63 10.44 -8.56 -20.09
CA TYR A 63 9.67 -7.87 -21.12
C TYR A 63 10.40 -6.57 -21.43
N ILE A 64 11.14 -6.51 -22.53
CA ILE A 64 11.97 -5.37 -22.91
C ILE A 64 11.20 -4.53 -23.91
N VAL A 65 11.02 -3.25 -23.60
CA VAL A 65 10.29 -2.33 -24.47
C VAL A 65 11.27 -1.69 -25.43
N HIS A 66 10.95 -1.73 -26.72
CA HIS A 66 11.70 -1.11 -27.81
C HIS A 66 10.82 -0.03 -28.47
N PRO A 67 10.85 1.23 -27.97
CA PRO A 67 9.97 2.30 -28.45
C PRO A 67 10.14 2.59 -29.94
N ASP A 68 11.37 2.55 -30.45
CA ASP A 68 11.71 2.86 -31.84
C ASP A 68 11.05 1.88 -32.84
N SER A 69 11.07 0.59 -32.52
CA SER A 69 10.42 -0.45 -33.31
C SER A 69 8.96 -0.70 -32.92
N ARG A 70 8.46 -0.02 -31.88
CA ARG A 70 7.13 -0.21 -31.29
C ARG A 70 6.83 -1.67 -30.93
N THR A 71 7.84 -2.38 -30.43
CA THR A 71 7.74 -3.81 -30.05
C THR A 71 8.16 -4.04 -28.61
N VAL A 72 7.69 -5.15 -28.06
CA VAL A 72 8.12 -5.70 -26.78
C VAL A 72 8.74 -7.06 -27.05
N GLU A 73 9.99 -7.22 -26.63
CA GLU A 73 10.70 -8.49 -26.65
C GLU A 73 10.43 -9.24 -25.34
N VAL A 74 9.95 -10.47 -25.45
CA VAL A 74 9.73 -11.39 -24.32
C VAL A 74 10.84 -12.43 -24.37
N ARG A 75 11.68 -12.43 -23.34
CA ARG A 75 12.78 -13.40 -23.21
C ARG A 75 12.86 -13.99 -21.82
N ARG A 76 13.39 -15.21 -21.74
CA ARG A 76 13.71 -15.86 -20.47
C ARG A 76 15.04 -15.32 -19.95
N GLU A 77 15.11 -15.03 -18.66
CA GLU A 77 16.37 -14.63 -18.02
C GLU A 77 17.38 -15.78 -18.13
N SER A 78 18.60 -15.50 -18.60
CA SER A 78 19.65 -16.52 -18.75
C SER A 78 20.23 -16.94 -17.40
N ALA A 79 20.57 -18.22 -17.25
CA ALA A 79 21.13 -18.77 -16.01
C ALA A 79 22.45 -18.08 -15.60
N VAL A 80 23.27 -17.67 -16.56
CA VAL A 80 24.55 -16.97 -16.35
C VAL A 80 24.34 -15.58 -15.73
N ALA A 81 23.28 -14.86 -16.14
CA ALA A 81 22.94 -13.56 -15.57
C ALA A 81 22.32 -13.68 -14.16
N ALA A 82 21.69 -14.81 -13.85
CA ALA A 82 21.18 -15.11 -12.52
C ALA A 82 22.31 -15.42 -11.52
N ASP A 83 23.35 -16.15 -11.94
CA ASP A 83 24.50 -16.50 -11.11
C ASP A 83 25.47 -15.33 -10.89
N ALA A 84 25.79 -14.54 -11.93
CA ALA A 84 26.61 -13.33 -11.79
C ALA A 84 25.97 -12.26 -10.86
N ARG A 85 24.64 -12.31 -10.69
CA ARG A 85 23.90 -11.45 -9.74
C ARG A 85 23.88 -12.00 -8.32
N ARG A 86 23.95 -13.33 -8.13
CA ARG A 86 24.11 -13.95 -6.81
C ARG A 86 25.47 -13.60 -6.20
N GLU A 87 26.52 -13.60 -7.01
CA GLU A 87 27.86 -13.21 -6.57
C GLU A 87 27.94 -11.74 -6.17
N ARG A 88 27.33 -10.81 -6.94
CA ARG A 88 27.30 -9.38 -6.57
C ARG A 88 26.47 -9.05 -5.33
N ALA A 89 25.42 -9.84 -5.03
CA ALA A 89 24.62 -9.66 -3.82
C ALA A 89 25.28 -10.25 -2.55
N GLY A 90 26.31 -11.10 -2.70
CA GLY A 90 27.03 -11.74 -1.61
C GLY A 90 28.37 -11.10 -1.21
N LEU A 91 28.82 -10.07 -1.93
CA LEU A 91 30.16 -9.47 -1.76
C LEU A 91 30.27 -8.41 -0.63
N ASP A 92 29.28 -8.31 0.26
CA ASP A 92 29.36 -7.51 1.49
C ASP A 92 29.61 -8.35 2.76
N GLY A 93 30.13 -9.58 2.61
CA GLY A 93 30.44 -10.46 3.74
C GLY A 93 31.69 -11.30 3.53
N THR A 94 32.82 -10.80 4.03
CA THR A 94 34.07 -11.52 4.40
C THR A 94 34.70 -12.45 3.36
N GLY A 95 35.92 -12.07 2.94
CA GLY A 95 36.72 -12.85 2.00
C GLY A 95 37.19 -14.22 2.50
N SER A 96 37.34 -15.12 1.53
CA SER A 96 38.27 -16.25 1.56
C SER A 96 38.46 -16.70 0.12
N GLN A 97 39.66 -16.51 -0.43
CA GLN A 97 40.08 -17.09 -1.70
C GLN A 97 40.37 -18.57 -1.48
N ASP A 98 39.67 -19.46 -2.17
CA ASP A 98 40.17 -20.80 -2.47
C ASP A 98 39.97 -21.06 -3.96
N ALA A 99 41.11 -21.14 -4.66
CA ALA A 99 41.19 -21.53 -6.05
C ALA A 99 41.03 -23.06 -6.13
N CYS A 100 40.04 -23.53 -6.88
CA CYS A 100 39.98 -24.93 -7.30
C CYS A 100 39.74 -24.99 -8.81
N SER A 101 40.77 -25.42 -9.52
CA SER A 101 40.75 -25.78 -10.93
C SER A 101 39.99 -27.09 -11.13
N CYS A 102 39.00 -27.12 -12.01
CA CYS A 102 38.73 -28.33 -12.79
C CYS A 102 38.06 -28.00 -14.13
N SER A 103 38.53 -28.73 -15.13
CA SER A 103 38.29 -28.68 -16.57
C SER A 103 36.89 -29.11 -17.01
N ASP A 104 36.53 -28.60 -18.20
CA ASP A 104 35.63 -29.16 -19.21
C ASP A 104 34.19 -29.53 -18.80
N CYS A 105 33.27 -28.62 -19.10
CA CYS A 105 31.96 -29.01 -19.63
C CYS A 105 31.53 -28.02 -20.72
N ASP A 106 31.65 -28.45 -21.98
CA ASP A 106 30.99 -27.84 -23.13
C ASP A 106 29.47 -27.83 -22.89
N ARG A 107 28.97 -26.70 -22.40
CA ARG A 107 27.54 -26.45 -22.23
C ARG A 107 27.10 -25.67 -23.46
N GLU A 108 26.58 -26.38 -24.46
CA GLU A 108 25.96 -25.78 -25.65
C GLU A 108 25.07 -24.60 -25.25
N GLU A 109 25.46 -23.39 -25.66
CA GLU A 109 24.66 -22.18 -25.52
C GLU A 109 23.40 -22.32 -26.38
N ARG A 110 22.34 -22.88 -25.81
CA ARG A 110 21.00 -22.72 -26.39
C ARG A 110 20.64 -21.23 -26.30
N THR A 111 20.73 -20.54 -27.42
CA THR A 111 20.16 -19.19 -27.58
C THR A 111 18.71 -19.22 -27.09
N PRO A 112 18.33 -18.43 -26.06
CA PRO A 112 16.97 -18.43 -25.55
C PRO A 112 16.03 -17.92 -26.66
N SER A 113 14.92 -18.62 -26.90
CA SER A 113 13.92 -18.18 -27.87
C SER A 113 13.30 -16.86 -27.40
N SER A 114 13.57 -15.77 -28.10
CA SER A 114 12.93 -14.47 -27.90
C SER A 114 11.64 -14.40 -28.73
N ALA A 115 10.52 -14.06 -28.10
CA ALA A 115 9.27 -13.74 -28.80
C ALA A 115 9.10 -12.21 -28.88
N PHE A 116 8.44 -11.72 -29.92
CA PHE A 116 8.13 -10.29 -30.07
C PHE A 116 6.62 -10.07 -30.17
N VAL A 117 6.13 -9.05 -29.49
CA VAL A 117 4.75 -8.57 -29.62
C VAL A 117 4.74 -7.06 -29.87
N SER A 118 3.70 -6.53 -30.51
CA SER A 118 3.60 -5.09 -30.73
C SER A 118 3.14 -4.36 -29.47
N MET A 119 3.66 -3.16 -29.24
CA MET A 119 3.19 -2.28 -28.16
C MET A 119 1.70 -1.92 -28.32
N GLU A 120 1.24 -1.79 -29.57
CA GLU A 120 -0.17 -1.52 -29.88
C GLU A 120 -1.09 -2.67 -29.44
N ALA A 121 -0.67 -3.93 -29.59
CA ALA A 121 -1.43 -5.07 -29.09
C ALA A 121 -1.51 -5.06 -27.55
N CYS A 122 -0.41 -4.74 -26.86
CA CYS A 122 -0.42 -4.55 -25.40
C CYS A 122 -1.41 -3.45 -24.98
N GLU A 123 -1.40 -2.31 -25.67
CA GLU A 123 -2.31 -1.20 -25.38
C GLU A 123 -3.79 -1.55 -25.67
N HIS A 124 -4.05 -2.26 -26.76
CA HIS A 124 -5.39 -2.75 -27.10
C HIS A 124 -5.95 -3.64 -25.98
N VAL A 125 -5.20 -4.66 -25.58
CA VAL A 125 -5.62 -5.62 -24.57
C VAL A 125 -5.73 -4.97 -23.19
N ALA A 126 -4.86 -4.02 -22.85
CA ALA A 126 -5.00 -3.21 -21.65
C ALA A 126 -6.33 -2.44 -21.62
N ARG A 127 -6.72 -1.83 -22.74
CA ARG A 127 -8.00 -1.09 -22.88
C ARG A 127 -9.21 -2.01 -22.73
N VAL A 128 -9.16 -3.20 -23.34
CA VAL A 128 -10.22 -4.22 -23.22
C VAL A 128 -10.37 -4.64 -21.74
N LEU A 129 -9.26 -4.94 -21.06
CA LEU A 129 -9.28 -5.28 -19.64
C LEU A 129 -9.85 -4.13 -18.80
N PHE A 130 -9.41 -2.89 -19.03
CA PHE A 130 -9.90 -1.74 -18.28
C PHE A 130 -11.40 -1.51 -18.46
N ALA A 131 -11.89 -1.53 -19.70
CA ALA A 131 -13.32 -1.38 -19.99
C ALA A 131 -14.16 -2.47 -19.30
N HIS A 132 -13.64 -3.69 -19.22
CA HIS A 132 -14.27 -4.78 -18.50
C HIS A 132 -14.29 -4.54 -16.98
N LEU A 133 -13.18 -4.09 -16.38
CA LEU A 133 -13.10 -3.76 -14.94
C LEU A 133 -13.99 -2.56 -14.56
N ALA A 134 -14.08 -1.57 -15.44
CA ALA A 134 -14.89 -0.36 -15.24
C ALA A 134 -16.40 -0.61 -15.37
N SER A 135 -16.80 -1.50 -16.28
CA SER A 135 -18.22 -1.82 -16.55
C SER A 135 -18.87 -2.77 -15.53
N HIS A 136 -18.09 -3.59 -14.83
CA HIS A 136 -18.63 -4.58 -13.90
C HIS A 136 -19.28 -3.96 -12.65
N GLU A 137 -20.49 -4.45 -12.33
CA GLU A 137 -21.35 -3.97 -11.26
C GLU A 137 -20.63 -3.84 -9.91
N LYS A 138 -21.04 -2.81 -9.15
CA LYS A 138 -20.61 -2.58 -7.77
C LYS A 138 -21.17 -3.69 -6.86
N GLY A 139 -20.54 -4.86 -6.82
CA GLY A 139 -20.96 -5.95 -5.93
C GLY A 139 -20.23 -7.29 -6.08
N ALA A 140 -19.75 -7.63 -7.28
CA ALA A 140 -18.99 -8.86 -7.50
C ALA A 140 -17.64 -8.80 -6.75
N LYS A 141 -17.35 -9.80 -5.91
CA LYS A 141 -16.08 -9.88 -5.14
C LYS A 141 -14.89 -10.24 -6.05
N THR A 142 -15.14 -11.09 -7.04
CA THR A 142 -14.17 -11.62 -7.99
C THR A 142 -14.80 -11.72 -9.38
N MET A 143 -13.96 -11.76 -10.41
CA MET A 143 -14.38 -11.85 -11.81
C MET A 143 -13.28 -12.50 -12.67
N HIS A 144 -13.69 -13.11 -13.79
CA HIS A 144 -12.78 -13.52 -14.87
C HIS A 144 -12.40 -12.32 -15.74
N ALA A 145 -11.28 -12.41 -16.46
CA ALA A 145 -10.96 -11.46 -17.52
C ALA A 145 -11.53 -11.92 -18.88
N PRO A 146 -11.72 -11.01 -19.85
CA PRO A 146 -12.14 -11.37 -21.21
C PRO A 146 -11.21 -12.41 -21.84
N ALA A 147 -11.76 -13.34 -22.64
CA ALA A 147 -10.99 -14.43 -23.26
C ALA A 147 -9.79 -13.89 -24.07
N GLU A 148 -10.00 -12.82 -24.84
CA GLU A 148 -8.93 -12.17 -25.60
C GLU A 148 -7.77 -11.67 -24.71
N VAL A 149 -8.07 -11.14 -23.53
CA VAL A 149 -7.05 -10.71 -22.56
C VAL A 149 -6.27 -11.91 -22.04
N CYS A 150 -6.98 -12.99 -21.72
CA CYS A 150 -6.41 -14.24 -21.24
C CYS A 150 -5.52 -14.90 -22.29
N ASP A 151 -5.98 -15.01 -23.54
CA ASP A 151 -5.25 -15.60 -24.66
C ASP A 151 -3.97 -14.81 -24.96
N PHE A 152 -4.06 -13.47 -24.97
CA PHE A 152 -2.88 -12.62 -25.15
C PHE A 152 -1.88 -12.76 -23.99
N ALA A 153 -2.37 -12.74 -22.75
CA ALA A 153 -1.54 -12.89 -21.56
C ALA A 153 -0.80 -14.24 -21.56
N GLU A 154 -1.48 -15.34 -21.87
CA GLU A 154 -0.84 -16.66 -22.02
C GLU A 154 0.19 -16.67 -23.16
N GLY A 155 -0.12 -16.03 -24.29
CA GLY A 155 0.79 -15.90 -25.44
C GLY A 155 2.11 -15.19 -25.13
N ILE A 156 2.12 -14.28 -24.15
CA ILE A 156 3.33 -13.59 -23.66
C ILE A 156 3.87 -14.20 -22.35
N GLY A 157 3.43 -15.41 -21.98
CA GLY A 157 3.94 -16.15 -20.83
C GLY A 157 3.44 -15.66 -19.48
N VAL A 158 2.28 -14.99 -19.41
CA VAL A 158 1.64 -14.56 -18.16
C VAL A 158 0.53 -15.54 -17.77
N ALA A 159 0.82 -16.43 -16.82
CA ALA A 159 -0.17 -17.39 -16.31
C ALA A 159 -0.92 -16.91 -15.06
N ASN A 160 -0.38 -15.92 -14.34
CA ASN A 160 -0.98 -15.34 -13.14
C ASN A 160 -1.03 -13.81 -13.26
N PRO A 161 -2.22 -13.19 -13.12
CA PRO A 161 -2.39 -11.74 -13.14
C PRO A 161 -1.59 -11.06 -12.02
N LYS A 162 -1.61 -11.66 -10.84
CA LYS A 162 -0.84 -11.20 -9.68
C LYS A 162 0.61 -11.62 -9.86
N ALA A 163 1.51 -10.65 -9.97
CA ALA A 163 2.92 -10.98 -10.08
C ALA A 163 3.34 -11.65 -8.76
N GLN A 164 3.69 -12.93 -8.79
CA GLN A 164 4.33 -13.53 -7.62
C GLN A 164 5.67 -12.81 -7.43
N SER A 165 5.89 -12.24 -6.24
CA SER A 165 7.19 -11.69 -5.85
C SER A 165 8.25 -12.72 -6.25
N VAL A 166 9.16 -12.36 -7.16
CA VAL A 166 10.20 -13.30 -7.60
C VAL A 166 10.94 -13.75 -6.34
N ALA A 167 10.82 -15.03 -5.99
CA ALA A 167 11.12 -15.53 -4.64
C ALA A 167 12.56 -15.24 -4.18
N ASN A 168 13.47 -15.05 -5.14
CA ASN A 168 14.88 -14.71 -4.90
C ASN A 168 15.19 -13.20 -4.92
N ARG A 169 14.17 -12.33 -4.89
CA ARG A 169 14.32 -10.86 -4.92
C ARG A 169 13.64 -10.16 -3.73
N ARG A 170 13.23 -10.91 -2.70
CA ARG A 170 12.62 -10.35 -1.47
C ARG A 170 13.58 -9.43 -0.71
N ASP A 171 14.87 -9.77 -0.68
CA ASP A 171 15.85 -9.11 0.19
C ASP A 171 16.47 -7.86 -0.45
N ALA A 172 16.46 -7.72 -1.78
CA ALA A 172 17.04 -6.57 -2.47
C ALA A 172 16.06 -5.39 -2.68
N PHE A 173 14.75 -5.60 -2.50
CA PHE A 173 13.72 -4.61 -2.90
C PHE A 173 12.54 -4.48 -1.92
N GLY A 174 12.72 -4.83 -0.64
CA GLY A 174 11.69 -4.58 0.39
C GLY A 174 10.46 -5.50 0.34
N GLY A 175 10.58 -6.70 -0.25
CA GLY A 175 9.64 -7.81 -0.07
C GLY A 175 8.18 -7.67 -0.54
N LYS A 176 7.70 -6.49 -0.99
CA LYS A 176 6.26 -6.22 -1.24
C LYS A 176 5.94 -5.41 -2.52
N ALA A 177 6.84 -5.32 -3.49
CA ALA A 177 6.51 -4.64 -4.75
C ALA A 177 5.51 -5.46 -5.59
N ASP A 178 4.45 -4.81 -6.08
CA ASP A 178 3.43 -5.42 -6.96
C ASP A 178 3.97 -5.52 -8.41
N ILE A 179 4.81 -4.56 -8.82
CA ILE A 179 5.50 -4.56 -10.11
C ILE A 179 6.94 -4.06 -9.98
N VAL A 180 7.87 -4.66 -10.73
CA VAL A 180 9.28 -4.24 -10.77
C VAL A 180 9.63 -3.78 -12.18
N ILE A 181 10.00 -2.51 -12.30
CA ILE A 181 10.26 -1.81 -13.55
C ILE A 181 11.73 -1.40 -13.56
N GLU A 182 12.43 -1.69 -14.65
CA GLU A 182 13.71 -1.07 -14.97
C GLU A 182 13.42 0.13 -15.87
N THR A 183 13.77 1.32 -15.40
CA THR A 183 13.56 2.57 -16.12
C THR A 183 14.88 3.11 -16.62
N ARG A 184 14.87 3.81 -17.76
CA ARG A 184 16.03 4.56 -18.24
C ARG A 184 15.78 6.04 -18.00
N ASP A 185 16.76 6.72 -17.40
CA ASP A 185 16.75 8.18 -17.32
C ASP A 185 17.34 8.75 -18.62
N GLY A 186 16.51 9.43 -19.40
CA GLY A 186 16.91 10.03 -20.68
C GLY A 186 17.99 11.10 -20.59
N ARG A 187 18.26 11.67 -19.40
CA ARG A 187 19.26 12.74 -19.21
C ARG A 187 20.68 12.22 -19.02
N ASN A 188 20.85 11.04 -18.43
CA ASN A 188 22.16 10.48 -18.07
C ASN A 188 22.36 9.03 -18.52
N GLY A 189 21.33 8.39 -19.10
CA GLY A 189 21.38 7.01 -19.58
C GLY A 189 21.40 5.96 -18.48
N LEU A 190 21.27 6.36 -17.20
CA LEU A 190 21.25 5.43 -16.07
C LEU A 190 20.01 4.57 -16.11
N THR A 191 20.19 3.26 -15.86
CA THR A 191 19.09 2.33 -15.67
C THR A 191 18.87 2.07 -14.19
N ASN A 192 17.66 2.39 -13.72
CA ASN A 192 17.26 2.18 -12.34
C ASN A 192 16.20 1.09 -12.25
N ARG A 193 16.40 0.13 -11.36
CA ARG A 193 15.42 -0.93 -11.10
C ARG A 193 14.61 -0.59 -9.86
N MET A 194 13.31 -0.46 -10.05
CA MET A 194 12.39 0.12 -9.08
C MET A 194 11.18 -0.79 -8.84
N GLY A 195 10.82 -0.94 -7.57
CA GLY A 195 9.63 -1.68 -7.15
C GLY A 195 8.49 -0.73 -6.81
N PHE A 196 7.33 -0.91 -7.44
CA PHE A 196 6.14 -0.08 -7.22
C PHE A 196 5.02 -0.90 -6.58
N SER A 197 4.25 -0.27 -5.70
CA SER A 197 2.94 -0.78 -5.31
C SER A 197 1.85 -0.20 -6.22
N VAL A 198 0.91 -1.03 -6.65
CA VAL A 198 -0.20 -0.65 -7.53
C VAL A 198 -1.47 -0.51 -6.69
N LYS A 199 -2.22 0.57 -6.90
CA LYS A 199 -3.57 0.75 -6.37
C LYS A 199 -4.48 1.34 -7.43
N SER A 200 -5.73 0.89 -7.47
CA SER A 200 -6.74 1.36 -8.41
C SER A 200 -7.87 2.10 -7.72
N GLN A 201 -8.35 3.18 -8.34
CA GLN A 201 -9.48 3.99 -7.84
C GLN A 201 -10.85 3.45 -8.29
N PHE A 202 -10.89 2.47 -9.20
CA PHE A 202 -12.13 1.77 -9.60
C PHE A 202 -12.41 0.49 -8.79
N ALA A 203 -11.53 0.14 -7.84
CA ALA A 203 -11.75 -0.90 -6.86
C ALA A 203 -12.28 -0.33 -5.53
N SER A 204 -12.56 -1.20 -4.55
CA SER A 204 -12.83 -0.71 -3.20
C SER A 204 -11.58 0.03 -2.68
N PRO A 205 -11.71 1.24 -2.08
CA PRO A 205 -10.55 2.00 -1.64
C PRO A 205 -9.69 1.20 -0.68
N ALA A 206 -8.39 1.15 -0.96
CA ALA A 206 -7.45 0.37 -0.18
C ALA A 206 -7.27 0.96 1.22
N THR A 207 -7.01 0.07 2.18
CA THR A 207 -6.61 0.45 3.54
C THR A 207 -5.12 0.75 3.55
N LEU A 208 -4.74 1.95 4.00
CA LEU A 208 -3.36 2.39 4.15
C LEU A 208 -2.79 1.93 5.50
N PHE A 209 -3.54 2.15 6.58
CA PHE A 209 -3.19 1.68 7.93
C PHE A 209 -4.32 0.80 8.47
N ASN A 210 -3.97 -0.42 8.89
CA ASN A 210 -4.94 -1.41 9.32
C ASN A 210 -5.07 -1.45 10.84
N ALA A 211 -6.31 -1.43 11.34
CA ALA A 211 -6.62 -1.73 12.73
C ALA A 211 -6.14 -3.13 13.14
N SER A 212 -5.88 -3.31 14.44
CA SER A 212 -5.58 -4.62 15.01
C SER A 212 -6.31 -4.82 16.34
N PRO A 213 -6.95 -6.00 16.57
CA PRO A 213 -7.56 -6.30 17.86
C PRO A 213 -6.56 -6.27 19.02
N SER A 214 -5.26 -6.45 18.74
CA SER A 214 -4.19 -6.44 19.74
C SER A 214 -3.54 -5.08 19.97
N ALA A 215 -3.93 -4.03 19.22
CA ALA A 215 -3.33 -2.70 19.34
C ALA A 215 -4.36 -1.54 19.40
N PRO A 216 -5.45 -1.64 20.18
CA PRO A 216 -6.31 -0.48 20.42
C PRO A 216 -5.55 0.60 21.22
N LEU A 217 -5.97 1.84 21.01
CA LEU A 217 -5.64 2.96 21.88
C LEU A 217 -6.62 2.96 23.06
N LEU A 218 -6.11 3.05 24.28
CA LEU A 218 -6.91 3.08 25.49
C LEU A 218 -7.10 4.52 25.95
N TYR A 219 -8.33 4.84 26.35
CA TYR A 219 -8.69 6.15 26.88
C TYR A 219 -9.32 6.01 28.26
N TRP A 220 -8.90 6.83 29.21
CA TRP A 220 -9.58 6.97 30.48
C TRP A 220 -10.97 7.56 30.28
N VAL A 221 -11.96 7.02 30.98
CA VAL A 221 -13.32 7.56 31.06
C VAL A 221 -13.56 8.07 32.48
N ALA A 222 -13.28 9.35 32.71
CA ALA A 222 -13.53 9.98 33.99
C ALA A 222 -15.03 10.19 34.23
N HIS A 223 -15.43 10.16 35.51
CA HIS A 223 -16.82 10.17 35.98
C HIS A 223 -17.63 8.93 35.60
N CYS A 224 -16.96 7.86 35.15
CA CYS A 224 -17.57 6.55 34.96
C CYS A 224 -17.55 5.76 36.26
N ASP A 225 -18.60 4.98 36.46
CA ASP A 225 -18.79 3.99 37.51
C ASP A 225 -19.36 2.69 36.90
N ASP A 226 -19.58 1.66 37.72
CA ASP A 226 -20.05 0.37 37.23
C ASP A 226 -21.43 0.47 36.57
N ALA A 227 -22.32 1.32 37.11
CA ALA A 227 -23.67 1.51 36.57
C ALA A 227 -23.65 2.17 35.18
N SER A 228 -22.91 3.28 35.03
CA SER A 228 -22.77 3.97 33.76
C SER A 228 -21.98 3.16 32.72
N MET A 229 -21.00 2.37 33.16
CA MET A 229 -20.29 1.42 32.29
C MET A 229 -21.26 0.36 31.74
N ASP A 230 -22.07 -0.26 32.59
CA ASP A 230 -23.02 -1.30 32.20
C ASP A 230 -24.09 -0.74 31.25
N GLU A 231 -24.61 0.46 31.56
CA GLU A 231 -25.53 1.17 30.68
C GLU A 231 -24.90 1.47 29.32
N PHE A 232 -23.70 2.05 29.30
CA PHE A 232 -22.97 2.34 28.07
C PHE A 232 -22.73 1.08 27.24
N ASN A 233 -22.33 -0.02 27.87
CA ASN A 233 -22.04 -1.30 27.20
C ASN A 233 -23.31 -1.99 26.68
N ALA A 234 -24.47 -1.70 27.26
CA ALA A 234 -25.77 -2.20 26.80
C ALA A 234 -26.32 -1.46 25.57
N LEU A 235 -25.85 -0.25 25.24
CA LEU A 235 -26.39 0.55 24.13
C LEU A 235 -26.37 -0.19 22.79
N ARG A 236 -27.48 -0.11 22.06
CA ARG A 236 -27.65 -0.59 20.69
C ARG A 236 -28.39 0.45 19.85
N ASP A 237 -28.17 0.47 18.54
CA ASP A 237 -28.97 1.28 17.61
C ASP A 237 -30.34 0.64 17.32
N ALA A 238 -31.17 1.34 16.54
CA ALA A 238 -32.49 0.86 16.12
C ALA A 238 -32.48 -0.46 15.34
N ARG A 239 -31.31 -0.90 14.85
CA ARG A 239 -31.12 -2.18 14.14
C ARG A 239 -30.49 -3.25 15.04
N GLY A 240 -30.32 -2.99 16.33
CA GLY A 240 -29.71 -3.91 17.29
C GLY A 240 -28.18 -4.00 17.21
N ASN A 241 -27.51 -3.15 16.43
CA ASN A 241 -26.04 -3.11 16.36
C ASN A 241 -25.46 -2.17 17.41
N ARG A 242 -24.13 -2.16 17.57
CA ARG A 242 -23.46 -1.28 18.55
C ARG A 242 -23.74 0.21 18.33
N GLY A 243 -23.96 0.65 17.08
CA GLY A 243 -24.42 2.01 16.80
C GLY A 243 -23.49 3.14 17.27
N TRP A 244 -22.17 3.02 17.12
CA TRP A 244 -21.19 3.92 17.77
C TRP A 244 -21.53 5.41 17.69
N PHE A 245 -21.61 5.98 16.48
CA PHE A 245 -21.91 7.41 16.29
C PHE A 245 -23.36 7.78 16.63
N ALA A 246 -24.29 6.83 16.52
CA ALA A 246 -25.72 7.09 16.71
C ALA A 246 -26.14 7.06 18.18
N CYS A 247 -25.52 6.22 19.01
CA CYS A 247 -25.91 6.04 20.41
C CYS A 247 -24.74 6.06 21.42
N CYS A 248 -23.59 5.44 21.11
CA CYS A 248 -22.49 5.38 22.08
C CYS A 248 -21.80 6.73 22.27
N GLN A 249 -21.46 7.41 21.17
CA GLN A 249 -20.74 8.68 21.22
C GLN A 249 -21.54 9.80 21.91
N PRO A 250 -22.86 9.98 21.66
CA PRO A 250 -23.68 10.96 22.38
C PRO A 250 -23.77 10.70 23.89
N PHE A 251 -23.62 9.45 24.33
CA PHE A 251 -23.73 9.06 25.74
C PHE A 251 -22.75 9.81 26.65
N PHE A 252 -21.52 10.04 26.16
CA PHE A 252 -20.49 10.73 26.94
C PHE A 252 -20.94 12.12 27.38
N ALA A 253 -21.50 12.91 26.46
CA ALA A 253 -21.97 14.26 26.77
C ALA A 253 -23.22 14.21 27.66
N ALA A 254 -24.15 13.27 27.42
CA ALA A 254 -25.38 13.13 28.19
C ALA A 254 -25.12 12.78 29.67
N HIS A 255 -24.05 12.04 29.96
CA HIS A 255 -23.71 11.58 31.32
C HIS A 255 -22.52 12.33 31.93
N GLY A 256 -22.03 13.39 31.28
CA GLY A 256 -20.90 14.18 31.78
C GLY A 256 -19.57 13.42 31.84
N LEU A 257 -19.44 12.32 31.08
CA LEU A 257 -18.22 11.51 31.01
C LEU A 257 -17.14 12.26 30.24
N ARG A 258 -15.90 12.21 30.75
CA ARG A 258 -14.75 12.86 30.09
C ARG A 258 -13.74 11.83 29.66
N VAL A 259 -13.36 11.90 28.39
CA VAL A 259 -12.47 10.92 27.78
C VAL A 259 -11.11 11.54 27.46
N SER A 260 -10.04 10.92 27.98
CA SER A 260 -8.65 11.37 27.78
C SER A 260 -7.73 10.20 27.44
N PHE A 261 -6.68 10.45 26.66
CA PHE A 261 -5.79 9.37 26.24
C PHE A 261 -5.03 8.77 27.44
N ALA A 262 -5.01 7.44 27.53
CA ALA A 262 -4.33 6.71 28.58
C ALA A 262 -2.97 6.20 28.11
N ARG A 263 -3.00 5.28 27.15
CA ARG A 263 -1.86 4.48 26.67
C ARG A 263 -2.27 3.65 25.46
N ALA A 264 -1.29 3.13 24.71
CA ALA A 264 -1.55 2.02 23.80
C ALA A 264 -1.73 0.72 24.61
N ARG A 265 -2.64 -0.17 24.21
CA ARG A 265 -2.80 -1.47 24.90
C ARG A 265 -1.53 -2.32 24.85
N ASN A 266 -0.87 -2.33 23.70
CA ASN A 266 0.41 -3.01 23.50
C ASN A 266 1.51 -1.97 23.33
N ALA A 267 1.97 -1.42 24.46
CA ALA A 267 3.07 -0.46 24.53
C ALA A 267 4.37 -0.96 23.88
N GLY A 268 4.55 -2.28 23.71
CA GLY A 268 5.78 -2.84 23.14
C GLY A 268 5.90 -2.66 21.62
N SER A 269 4.82 -2.85 20.86
CA SER A 269 4.89 -2.86 19.38
C SER A 269 4.45 -1.56 18.74
N PHE A 270 3.24 -1.06 19.05
CA PHE A 270 2.70 0.07 18.29
C PHE A 270 3.41 1.37 18.68
N GLU A 271 3.53 1.63 19.97
CA GLU A 271 4.21 2.81 20.52
C GLU A 271 5.68 2.87 20.07
N ARG A 272 6.41 1.76 20.14
CA ARG A 272 7.78 1.68 19.58
C ARG A 272 7.83 2.03 18.10
N ASN A 273 6.91 1.49 17.29
CA ASN A 273 6.89 1.80 15.86
C ASN A 273 6.61 3.29 15.60
N LEU A 274 5.73 3.90 16.40
CA LEU A 274 5.42 5.33 16.32
C LEU A 274 6.61 6.21 16.74
N LEU A 275 7.46 5.76 17.67
CA LEU A 275 8.70 6.45 18.03
C LEU A 275 9.68 6.55 16.85
N PHE A 276 9.74 5.54 15.98
CA PHE A 276 10.53 5.61 14.73
C PHE A 276 9.98 6.64 13.74
N VAL A 277 8.69 6.99 13.83
CA VAL A 277 8.14 8.11 13.06
C VAL A 277 8.58 9.43 13.69
N ARG A 278 8.30 9.60 15.00
CA ARG A 278 8.77 10.72 15.82
C ARG A 278 8.36 10.57 17.28
N GLU A 279 9.02 11.33 18.15
CA GLU A 279 8.53 11.61 19.50
C GLU A 279 7.17 12.34 19.44
N GLY A 280 6.26 11.93 20.33
CA GLY A 280 4.91 12.50 20.43
C GLY A 280 3.90 11.95 19.42
N MET A 281 4.30 11.02 18.53
CA MET A 281 3.40 10.52 17.48
C MET A 281 2.22 9.74 18.06
N LEU A 282 2.42 9.02 19.17
CA LEU A 282 1.35 8.28 19.86
C LEU A 282 0.25 9.22 20.36
N GLU A 283 0.63 10.32 20.97
CA GLU A 283 -0.28 11.35 21.49
C GLU A 283 -1.01 12.06 20.35
N ILE A 284 -0.31 12.35 19.26
CA ILE A 284 -0.90 12.97 18.06
C ILE A 284 -1.94 12.05 17.44
N ILE A 285 -1.62 10.77 17.18
CA ILE A 285 -2.58 9.85 16.57
C ILE A 285 -3.75 9.55 17.52
N ALA A 286 -3.50 9.47 18.83
CA ALA A 286 -4.56 9.35 19.83
C ALA A 286 -5.46 10.59 19.87
N ALA A 287 -4.91 11.79 19.73
CA ALA A 287 -5.70 13.01 19.64
C ALA A 287 -6.61 12.99 18.39
N CYS A 288 -6.09 12.58 17.23
CA CYS A 288 -6.88 12.45 16.00
C CYS A 288 -7.99 11.40 16.13
N VAL A 289 -7.68 10.23 16.70
CA VAL A 289 -8.67 9.17 16.94
C VAL A 289 -9.73 9.62 17.93
N ARG A 290 -9.36 10.32 19.01
CA ARG A 290 -10.32 10.91 19.95
C ARG A 290 -11.21 11.95 19.29
N GLU A 291 -10.63 12.83 18.48
CA GLU A 291 -11.38 13.85 17.76
C GLU A 291 -12.42 13.22 16.82
N ARG A 292 -11.98 12.23 16.03
CA ARG A 292 -12.85 11.56 15.08
C ARG A 292 -13.94 10.72 15.74
N PHE A 293 -13.57 9.84 16.67
CA PHE A 293 -14.45 8.79 17.16
C PHE A 293 -15.18 9.14 18.45
N ILE A 294 -14.61 9.98 19.32
CA ILE A 294 -15.19 10.28 20.63
C ILE A 294 -15.87 11.66 20.62
N ARG A 295 -15.22 12.68 20.05
CA ARG A 295 -15.85 14.01 19.91
C ARG A 295 -16.80 14.09 18.73
N GLY A 296 -16.64 13.19 17.75
CA GLY A 296 -17.54 13.04 16.61
C GLY A 296 -17.35 14.13 15.58
N ALA A 297 -16.10 14.42 15.20
CA ALA A 297 -15.80 15.28 14.07
C ALA A 297 -16.65 14.89 12.84
N ALA A 298 -17.21 15.89 12.17
CA ALA A 298 -18.13 15.70 11.06
C ALA A 298 -17.44 15.10 9.82
N SER A 299 -16.22 15.55 9.54
CA SER A 299 -15.37 14.99 8.50
C SER A 299 -14.57 13.80 9.04
N ASP A 300 -14.43 12.76 8.22
CA ASP A 300 -13.51 11.65 8.47
C ASP A 300 -12.17 11.80 7.76
N ASP A 301 -12.00 12.86 6.97
CA ASP A 301 -10.76 13.16 6.27
C ASP A 301 -9.60 13.37 7.25
N VAL A 302 -8.45 12.75 6.96
CA VAL A 302 -7.27 12.89 7.83
C VAL A 302 -6.85 14.35 7.94
N ALA A 303 -6.88 15.10 6.84
CA ALA A 303 -6.53 16.52 6.82
C ALA A 303 -7.41 17.36 7.76
N ASP A 304 -8.73 17.21 7.66
CA ASP A 304 -9.69 17.98 8.45
C ASP A 304 -9.60 17.64 9.95
N VAL A 305 -9.51 16.34 10.28
CA VAL A 305 -9.34 15.89 11.67
C VAL A 305 -8.02 16.40 12.25
N THR A 306 -6.94 16.41 11.45
CA THR A 306 -5.63 16.92 11.87
C THR A 306 -5.69 18.42 12.15
N ALA A 307 -6.40 19.19 11.33
CA ALA A 307 -6.60 20.62 11.55
C ALA A 307 -7.32 20.91 12.87
N LEU A 308 -8.41 20.17 13.18
CA LEU A 308 -9.13 20.28 14.46
C LEU A 308 -8.24 19.94 15.67
N VAL A 309 -7.35 18.95 15.53
CA VAL A 309 -6.38 18.61 16.59
C VAL A 309 -5.32 19.70 16.72
N ALA A 310 -4.88 20.29 15.62
CA ALA A 310 -3.90 21.37 15.63
C ALA A 310 -4.42 22.63 16.33
N GLU A 311 -5.71 22.95 16.17
CA GLU A 311 -6.38 24.05 16.90
C GLU A 311 -6.40 23.80 18.40
N GLN A 312 -6.67 22.57 18.83
CA GLN A 312 -6.61 22.18 20.25
C GLN A 312 -5.20 22.16 20.80
N ASN A 313 -4.22 21.86 19.94
CA ASN A 313 -2.79 21.80 20.25
C ASN A 313 -2.47 21.03 21.55
N PRO A 314 -2.89 19.76 21.69
CA PRO A 314 -2.67 18.97 22.91
C PRO A 314 -1.19 18.83 23.30
N MET A 315 -0.27 18.95 22.32
CA MET A 315 1.18 18.87 22.52
C MET A 315 1.80 20.21 22.93
N ARG A 316 1.00 21.29 22.97
CA ARG A 316 1.43 22.64 23.35
C ARG A 316 2.60 23.16 22.52
N TYR A 317 2.60 22.86 21.22
CA TYR A 317 3.56 23.46 20.28
C TYR A 317 3.36 24.98 20.21
N PRO A 318 4.38 25.76 19.82
CA PRO A 318 4.19 27.20 19.64
C PRO A 318 3.04 27.49 18.66
N PRO A 319 2.03 28.30 19.02
CA PRO A 319 0.82 28.46 18.23
C PRO A 319 1.06 28.84 16.76
N ALA A 320 2.09 29.65 16.50
CA ALA A 320 2.46 30.09 15.15
C ALA A 320 2.87 28.97 14.19
N ILE A 321 3.30 27.81 14.71
CA ILE A 321 3.78 26.68 13.91
C ILE A 321 3.04 25.37 14.18
N ALA A 322 2.08 25.38 15.12
CA ALA A 322 1.38 24.17 15.56
C ALA A 322 0.73 23.43 14.39
N ALA A 323 -0.04 24.14 13.55
CA ALA A 323 -0.69 23.57 12.36
C ALA A 323 0.31 22.83 11.46
N ALA A 324 1.42 23.47 11.11
CA ALA A 324 2.46 22.86 10.28
C ALA A 324 3.11 21.63 10.94
N ILE A 325 3.31 21.64 12.26
CA ILE A 325 3.88 20.49 12.99
C ILE A 325 2.92 19.30 12.98
N TYR A 326 1.62 19.51 13.23
CA TYR A 326 0.63 18.43 13.22
C TYR A 326 0.43 17.86 11.83
N GLU A 327 0.33 18.71 10.81
CA GLU A 327 0.25 18.29 9.41
C GLU A 327 1.47 17.44 9.03
N LYS A 328 2.69 17.93 9.32
CA LYS A 328 3.92 17.18 9.05
C LYS A 328 3.93 15.84 9.80
N ALA A 329 3.48 15.81 11.05
CA ALA A 329 3.41 14.58 11.85
C ALA A 329 2.52 13.53 11.19
N MET A 330 1.32 13.94 10.75
CA MET A 330 0.37 13.04 10.13
C MET A 330 0.83 12.59 8.75
N LYS A 331 1.46 13.48 7.96
CA LYS A 331 2.15 13.09 6.71
C LYS A 331 3.25 12.05 6.95
N ASP A 332 4.07 12.22 7.99
CA ASP A 332 5.11 11.25 8.37
C ASP A 332 4.51 9.90 8.76
N PHE A 333 3.44 9.91 9.58
CA PHE A 333 2.72 8.70 9.97
C PHE A 333 2.12 7.95 8.77
N LEU A 334 1.45 8.66 7.86
CA LEU A 334 0.82 8.06 6.67
C LEU A 334 1.87 7.45 5.74
N TYR A 335 3.00 8.15 5.56
CA TYR A 335 4.09 7.64 4.75
C TYR A 335 4.78 6.45 5.40
N ALA A 336 4.99 6.46 6.72
CA ALA A 336 5.51 5.29 7.45
C ALA A 336 4.57 4.08 7.31
N ALA A 337 3.26 4.27 7.44
CA ALA A 337 2.25 3.23 7.24
C ALA A 337 2.31 2.67 5.81
N PHE A 338 2.44 3.56 4.82
CA PHE A 338 2.65 3.18 3.43
C PHE A 338 3.93 2.35 3.24
N SER A 339 5.04 2.79 3.84
CA SER A 339 6.36 2.22 3.65
C SER A 339 6.65 0.97 4.50
N GLY A 340 5.63 0.42 5.19
CA GLY A 340 5.70 -0.88 5.84
C GLY A 340 5.41 -0.90 7.34
N MET A 341 5.26 0.27 7.99
CA MET A 341 4.87 0.34 9.40
C MET A 341 3.48 -0.28 9.62
N SER A 342 3.30 -1.00 10.72
CA SER A 342 2.00 -1.54 11.13
C SER A 342 1.77 -1.34 12.63
N ALA A 343 0.54 -1.58 13.10
CA ALA A 343 0.20 -1.49 14.51
C ALA A 343 0.85 -2.58 15.39
N THR A 344 1.30 -3.70 14.81
CA THR A 344 1.65 -4.90 15.58
C THR A 344 3.02 -5.48 15.28
N LYS A 345 3.40 -5.56 14.01
CA LYS A 345 4.70 -6.12 13.63
C LYS A 345 5.79 -5.10 13.95
N PRO A 346 6.90 -5.50 14.59
CA PRO A 346 8.03 -4.63 14.76
C PRO A 346 8.47 -3.98 13.46
N TRP A 347 8.70 -2.68 13.54
CA TRP A 347 9.23 -1.87 12.46
C TRP A 347 10.41 -1.08 13.04
N ASP A 348 11.50 -1.05 12.29
CA ASP A 348 12.80 -0.49 12.65
C ASP A 348 13.03 0.90 12.02
N GLY A 349 12.01 1.47 11.39
CA GLY A 349 12.11 2.73 10.66
C GLY A 349 12.56 2.57 9.21
N VAL A 350 12.95 1.36 8.76
CA VAL A 350 13.43 1.15 7.40
C VAL A 350 12.24 1.12 6.43
N GLU A 351 12.28 2.03 5.47
CA GLU A 351 11.26 2.17 4.43
C GLU A 351 11.41 1.09 3.36
N GLN A 352 10.33 0.35 3.09
CA GLN A 352 10.38 -0.81 2.20
C GLN A 352 10.03 -0.50 0.73
N VAL A 353 9.92 0.78 0.35
CA VAL A 353 9.49 1.19 -1.00
C VAL A 353 10.62 1.92 -1.71
N ASN A 354 11.15 1.32 -2.79
CA ASN A 354 12.25 1.88 -3.57
C ASN A 354 11.80 2.57 -4.87
N GLY A 355 10.74 2.08 -5.54
CA GLY A 355 10.23 2.71 -6.77
C GLY A 355 9.17 3.78 -6.51
N GLY A 356 8.15 3.42 -5.74
CA GLY A 356 7.08 4.33 -5.38
C GLY A 356 5.69 3.71 -5.48
N TYR A 357 4.71 4.52 -5.86
CA TYR A 357 3.29 4.17 -5.84
C TYR A 357 2.64 4.45 -7.18
N ILE A 358 2.04 3.44 -7.81
CA ILE A 358 1.29 3.58 -9.05
C ILE A 358 -0.21 3.64 -8.72
N VAL A 359 -0.88 4.65 -9.26
CA VAL A 359 -2.32 4.82 -9.19
C VAL A 359 -2.93 4.62 -10.56
N VAL A 360 -3.96 3.77 -10.61
CA VAL A 360 -4.86 3.70 -11.76
C VAL A 360 -6.10 4.54 -11.50
N LYS A 361 -6.27 5.59 -12.30
CA LYS A 361 -7.38 6.54 -12.21
C LYS A 361 -8.68 5.97 -12.80
N PRO A 362 -9.85 6.57 -12.49
CA PRO A 362 -11.15 6.13 -13.03
C PRO A 362 -11.30 6.29 -14.55
N ASP A 363 -10.47 7.14 -15.16
CA ASP A 363 -10.37 7.32 -16.62
C ASP A 363 -9.43 6.31 -17.29
N GLY A 364 -8.76 5.45 -16.51
CA GLY A 364 -7.77 4.48 -16.99
C GLY A 364 -6.36 5.05 -17.11
N ASP A 365 -6.12 6.30 -16.74
CA ASP A 365 -4.74 6.80 -16.73
C ASP A 365 -3.93 6.13 -15.61
N VAL A 366 -2.64 5.91 -15.89
CA VAL A 366 -1.70 5.26 -14.96
C VAL A 366 -0.60 6.26 -14.63
N LEU A 367 -0.61 6.73 -13.39
CA LEU A 367 0.37 7.69 -12.88
C LEU A 367 1.16 7.09 -11.72
N CYS A 368 2.38 7.56 -11.49
CA CYS A 368 3.15 7.20 -10.31
C CYS A 368 3.51 8.41 -9.44
N TYR A 369 3.63 8.16 -8.14
CA TYR A 369 4.46 8.97 -7.26
C TYR A 369 5.80 8.27 -7.12
N HIS A 370 6.86 8.92 -7.59
CA HIS A 370 8.22 8.40 -7.48
C HIS A 370 8.73 8.59 -6.05
N ALA A 371 9.54 7.65 -5.53
CA ALA A 371 10.09 7.76 -4.17
C ALA A 371 10.88 9.08 -3.92
N ASN A 372 11.52 9.61 -4.96
CA ASN A 372 12.23 10.90 -4.92
C ASN A 372 11.29 12.11 -4.74
N ASP A 373 10.02 12.03 -5.12
CA ASP A 373 9.02 13.09 -4.94
C ASP A 373 8.26 12.90 -3.61
N ARG A 374 9.04 12.69 -2.54
CA ARG A 374 8.54 12.28 -1.22
C ARG A 374 7.49 13.24 -0.65
N GLU A 375 7.68 14.55 -0.81
CA GLU A 375 6.73 15.54 -0.25
C GLU A 375 5.40 15.56 -1.01
N GLU A 376 5.43 15.53 -2.35
CA GLU A 376 4.19 15.48 -3.15
C GLU A 376 3.37 14.24 -2.82
N PHE A 377 4.05 13.11 -2.62
CA PHE A 377 3.37 11.88 -2.24
C PHE A 377 2.82 11.92 -0.81
N ARG A 378 3.56 12.48 0.15
CA ARG A 378 3.08 12.73 1.52
C ARG A 378 1.84 13.62 1.52
N GLU A 379 1.84 14.68 0.72
CA GLU A 379 0.68 15.55 0.52
C GLU A 379 -0.51 14.78 -0.07
N TYR A 380 -0.27 13.96 -1.10
CA TYR A 380 -1.31 13.12 -1.69
C TYR A 380 -1.93 12.18 -0.66
N LEU A 381 -1.12 11.45 0.13
CA LEU A 381 -1.63 10.57 1.19
C LEU A 381 -2.47 11.35 2.20
N PHE A 382 -2.00 12.52 2.63
CA PHE A 382 -2.69 13.37 3.61
C PHE A 382 -4.04 13.89 3.10
N ARG A 383 -4.10 14.32 1.83
CA ARG A 383 -5.32 14.83 1.20
C ARG A 383 -6.30 13.76 0.75
N ASN A 384 -5.84 12.53 0.52
CA ASN A 384 -6.64 11.46 -0.11
C ASN A 384 -6.91 10.29 0.83
N THR A 385 -6.76 10.46 2.15
CA THR A 385 -7.11 9.44 3.14
C THR A 385 -8.10 9.93 4.19
N ALA A 386 -8.83 8.97 4.77
CA ALA A 386 -9.85 9.19 5.80
C ALA A 386 -9.80 8.08 6.87
N PHE A 387 -10.19 8.44 8.10
CA PHE A 387 -10.36 7.52 9.22
C PHE A 387 -11.59 6.62 9.01
N GLU A 388 -11.38 5.31 9.07
CA GLU A 388 -12.44 4.32 8.86
C GLU A 388 -12.93 3.73 10.19
N TYR A 389 -14.26 3.68 10.34
CA TYR A 389 -14.90 2.86 11.37
C TYR A 389 -14.67 1.38 11.11
N VAL A 390 -14.10 0.68 12.09
CA VAL A 390 -13.88 -0.76 12.02
C VAL A 390 -14.87 -1.51 12.92
N SER A 391 -15.19 -2.76 12.55
CA SER A 391 -16.14 -3.57 13.31
C SER A 391 -15.74 -3.69 14.79
N ALA A 392 -16.59 -3.15 15.68
CA ALA A 392 -16.46 -3.24 17.14
C ALA A 392 -16.18 -4.67 17.61
N LYS A 393 -16.99 -5.63 17.14
CA LYS A 393 -16.87 -7.05 17.49
C LYS A 393 -15.55 -7.65 16.99
N LYS A 394 -15.17 -7.39 15.73
CA LYS A 394 -13.95 -7.97 15.13
C LYS A 394 -12.69 -7.44 15.80
N TYR A 395 -12.67 -6.16 16.18
CA TYR A 395 -11.48 -5.48 16.67
C TYR A 395 -11.50 -5.21 18.18
N GLY A 396 -12.47 -5.77 18.91
CA GLY A 396 -12.50 -5.73 20.39
C GLY A 396 -12.44 -4.32 20.96
N TRP A 397 -13.21 -3.38 20.40
CA TRP A 397 -13.25 -1.99 20.84
C TRP A 397 -14.71 -1.54 21.05
N SER A 398 -14.93 -0.31 21.49
CA SER A 398 -16.24 0.34 21.70
C SER A 398 -16.99 -0.02 22.99
N PHE A 399 -16.38 -0.76 23.90
CA PHE A 399 -16.94 -1.12 25.21
C PHE A 399 -16.01 -0.61 26.30
N ILE A 400 -16.55 -0.01 27.35
CA ILE A 400 -15.77 0.40 28.51
C ILE A 400 -15.40 -0.86 29.30
N GLU A 401 -14.14 -0.97 29.69
CA GLU A 401 -13.59 -2.03 30.52
C GLU A 401 -13.08 -1.45 31.84
N LYS A 402 -13.15 -2.25 32.91
CA LYS A 402 -12.61 -1.89 34.22
C LYS A 402 -11.33 -2.69 34.48
N SER A 403 -10.23 -2.01 34.78
CA SER A 403 -8.95 -2.63 35.17
C SER A 403 -8.35 -1.83 36.30
N ASP A 404 -7.98 -2.47 37.40
CA ASP A 404 -7.29 -1.84 38.54
C ASP A 404 -8.02 -0.61 39.12
N GLY A 405 -9.36 -0.61 39.05
CA GLY A 405 -10.20 0.51 39.49
C GLY A 405 -10.33 1.66 38.48
N GLU A 406 -9.67 1.58 37.32
CA GLU A 406 -9.76 2.53 36.21
C GLU A 406 -10.81 2.06 35.20
N TYR A 407 -11.55 3.01 34.61
CA TYR A 407 -12.45 2.76 33.48
C TYR A 407 -11.77 3.19 32.19
N LEU A 408 -11.57 2.23 31.29
CA LEU A 408 -10.85 2.40 30.03
C LEU A 408 -11.77 2.12 28.85
N LEU A 409 -11.65 2.93 27.81
CA LEU A 409 -12.32 2.73 26.53
C LEU A 409 -11.28 2.37 25.47
N PRO A 410 -11.26 1.13 24.97
CA PRO A 410 -10.47 0.76 23.82
C PRO A 410 -11.11 1.34 22.55
N VAL A 411 -10.30 2.00 21.73
CA VAL A 411 -10.67 2.50 20.41
C VAL A 411 -9.68 2.00 19.37
N ASN A 412 -10.22 1.38 18.31
CA ASN A 412 -9.45 0.89 17.17
C ASN A 412 -9.81 1.71 15.93
N PHE A 413 -8.84 1.89 15.04
CA PHE A 413 -9.02 2.68 13.83
C PHE A 413 -8.24 2.09 12.67
N SER A 414 -8.77 2.29 11.46
CA SER A 414 -8.03 2.14 10.21
C SER A 414 -7.96 3.51 9.52
N ILE A 415 -7.01 3.65 8.59
CA ILE A 415 -6.99 4.76 7.64
C ILE A 415 -7.04 4.16 6.23
N ARG A 416 -7.94 4.65 5.39
CA ARG A 416 -8.13 4.19 4.01
C ARG A 416 -8.08 5.36 3.03
N PHE A 417 -7.88 5.05 1.76
CA PHE A 417 -8.04 6.03 0.70
C PHE A 417 -9.51 6.47 0.56
N LYS A 418 -9.72 7.73 0.17
CA LYS A 418 -11.02 8.28 -0.23
C LYS A 418 -11.52 7.62 -1.52
N ARG A 419 -12.82 7.71 -1.78
CA ARG A 419 -13.45 7.21 -3.02
C ARG A 419 -13.34 8.20 -4.15
#